data_AF-A0AAV7MKA4-F1
#
_entry.id   AF-A0AAV7MKA4-F1
#
_cell.length_a   1.000
_cell.length_b   1.000
_cell.length_c   1.000
_cell.angle_alpha   90.00
_cell.angle_beta   90.00
_cell.angle_gamma   90.00
#
_symmetry.space_group_name_H-M   'P 1'
#
loop_
_entity.id
_entity.type
_entity.pdbx_description
1 polymer ?
#
loop_
_entity_poly.entity_id
_entity_poly.type
_entity_poly.pdbx_seq_one_letter_code
_entity_poly.pdbx_strand_id
1 'polypeptide(L)'
;MGVLCVCTASPGVPAGALVNSTDPIDKKIEAALKKSHFGLSLSLRSEIYGIYTCLSLVKDFQLLASAIQDGEDFSDLLSRMAIQAKFLSDIAFDSLRASAMATTGSVSAERHLHLRGWRVDSAQKNLLLCVPFGGSKLFEDELEQVLKKSFKSPKHVQPFSQKPKV
;
A
#
# COMPACT_ATOMS: atom_id res chain seq x y z
N MET A 1 14.11 -16.81 -21.19
CA MET A 1 14.29 -15.48 -20.56
C MET A 1 13.77 -15.58 -19.13
N GLY A 2 14.68 -15.53 -18.15
CA GLY A 2 14.39 -15.88 -16.76
C GLY A 2 13.63 -14.78 -16.04
N VAL A 3 12.55 -15.15 -15.36
CA VAL A 3 11.87 -14.31 -14.38
C VAL A 3 12.82 -14.16 -13.20
N LEU A 4 13.40 -12.96 -13.02
CA LEU A 4 14.12 -12.64 -11.79
C LEU A 4 13.09 -12.58 -10.66
N CYS A 5 12.93 -13.70 -9.97
CA CYS A 5 12.35 -13.73 -8.64
C CYS A 5 13.34 -13.04 -7.71
N VAL A 6 13.15 -11.74 -7.47
CA VAL A 6 13.88 -11.01 -6.43
C VAL A 6 13.25 -11.41 -5.09
N CYS A 7 13.52 -12.64 -4.66
CA CYS A 7 13.52 -12.97 -3.25
C CYS A 7 14.75 -12.28 -2.65
N THR A 8 14.63 -11.02 -2.26
CA THR A 8 15.58 -10.46 -1.29
C THR A 8 15.53 -11.37 -0.08
N ALA A 9 16.64 -12.08 0.18
CA ALA A 9 16.83 -12.81 1.41
C ALA A 9 16.56 -11.85 2.58
N SER A 10 15.46 -12.06 3.30
CA SER A 10 15.23 -11.38 4.57
C SER A 10 16.42 -11.72 5.47
N PRO A 11 17.10 -10.74 6.08
CA PRO A 11 17.98 -11.05 7.20
C PRO A 11 17.12 -11.80 8.21
N GLY A 12 17.64 -12.93 8.69
CA GLY A 12 16.88 -13.93 9.44
C GLY A 12 16.03 -13.30 10.55
N VAL A 13 14.72 -13.51 10.46
CA VAL A 13 13.85 -13.37 11.62
C VAL A 13 14.37 -14.38 12.65
N PRO A 14 14.84 -13.95 13.84
CA PRO A 14 15.36 -14.88 14.83
C PRO A 14 14.27 -15.91 15.16
N ALA A 15 14.65 -17.19 15.17
CA ALA A 15 13.78 -18.35 15.32
C ALA A 15 12.95 -18.41 16.62
N GLY A 16 13.05 -17.39 17.48
CA GLY A 16 12.19 -17.16 18.65
C GLY A 16 10.99 -16.23 18.40
N ALA A 17 10.84 -15.62 17.22
CA ALA A 17 9.77 -14.67 16.92
C ALA A 17 8.45 -15.31 16.42
N LEU A 18 8.44 -16.63 16.20
CA LEU A 18 7.21 -17.41 15.96
C LEU A 18 6.51 -17.76 17.28
N VAL A 19 6.55 -16.87 18.27
CA VAL A 19 5.56 -16.94 19.35
C VAL A 19 4.25 -16.63 18.67
N ASN A 20 3.38 -17.65 18.52
CA ASN A 20 1.97 -17.45 18.23
C ASN A 20 1.48 -16.35 19.17
N SER A 21 1.32 -15.13 18.64
CA SER A 21 0.98 -13.99 19.47
C SER A 21 -0.43 -14.23 19.98
N THR A 22 -0.54 -14.66 21.23
CA THR A 22 -1.82 -14.81 21.92
C THR A 22 -2.49 -13.46 22.15
N ASP A 23 -1.73 -12.35 21.99
CA ASP A 23 -2.24 -10.99 22.08
C ASP A 23 -3.24 -10.70 20.94
N PRO A 24 -4.50 -10.32 21.25
CA PRO A 24 -5.49 -9.94 20.26
C PRO A 24 -5.05 -8.74 19.39
N ILE A 25 -4.14 -7.88 19.85
CA ILE A 25 -3.63 -6.75 19.07
C ILE A 25 -2.69 -7.23 17.96
N ASP A 26 -1.82 -8.19 18.25
CA ASP A 26 -0.88 -8.73 17.28
C ASP A 26 -1.63 -9.42 16.12
N LYS A 27 -2.74 -10.11 16.41
CA LYS A 27 -3.64 -10.67 15.38
C LYS A 27 -4.24 -9.58 14.47
N LYS A 28 -4.58 -8.41 15.02
CA LYS A 28 -5.10 -7.28 14.22
C LYS A 28 -4.02 -6.66 13.34
N ILE A 29 -2.80 -6.54 13.86
CA ILE A 29 -1.63 -6.08 13.11
C ILE A 29 -1.35 -7.05 11.96
N GLU A 30 -1.31 -8.36 12.24
CA GLU A 30 -1.08 -9.39 11.22
C GLU A 30 -2.16 -9.36 10.12
N ALA A 31 -3.44 -9.25 10.50
CA ALA A 31 -4.54 -9.14 9.54
C ALA A 31 -4.41 -7.88 8.66
N ALA A 32 -4.02 -6.74 9.24
CA ALA A 32 -3.80 -5.49 8.51
C ALA A 32 -2.61 -5.59 7.55
N LEU A 33 -1.52 -6.23 7.96
CA LEU A 33 -0.35 -6.49 7.11
C LEU A 33 -0.67 -7.46 5.98
N LYS A 34 -1.42 -8.54 6.23
CA LYS A 34 -1.89 -9.45 5.17
C LYS A 34 -2.70 -8.72 4.11
N LYS A 35 -3.60 -7.82 4.53
CA LYS A 35 -4.35 -6.95 3.61
C LYS A 35 -3.42 -6.03 2.82
N SER A 36 -2.39 -5.47 3.47
CA SER A 36 -1.39 -4.62 2.83
C SER A 36 -0.64 -5.37 1.72
N HIS A 37 -0.08 -6.53 2.05
CA HIS A 37 0.63 -7.39 1.12
C HIS A 37 -0.25 -7.87 -0.03
N PHE A 38 -1.51 -8.21 0.24
CA PHE A 38 -2.46 -8.56 -0.79
C PHE A 38 -2.67 -7.39 -1.77
N GLY A 39 -2.84 -6.16 -1.27
CA GLY A 39 -2.92 -4.96 -2.11
C GLY A 39 -1.69 -4.72 -2.97
N LEU A 40 -0.49 -4.83 -2.39
CA LEU A 40 0.76 -4.69 -3.15
C LEU A 40 0.89 -5.76 -4.25
N SER A 41 0.56 -7.02 -3.95
CA SER A 41 0.61 -8.09 -4.94
C SER A 41 -0.36 -7.88 -6.11
N LEU A 42 -1.53 -7.30 -5.86
CA LEU A 42 -2.46 -6.90 -6.92
C LEU A 42 -1.89 -5.75 -7.76
N SER A 43 -1.29 -4.73 -7.13
CA SER A 43 -0.66 -3.62 -7.86
C SER A 43 0.46 -4.12 -8.77
N LEU A 44 1.38 -4.94 -8.23
CA LEU A 44 2.47 -5.52 -8.99
C LEU A 44 1.97 -6.35 -10.18
N ARG A 45 0.93 -7.15 -9.98
CA ARG A 45 0.32 -7.91 -11.08
C ARG A 45 -0.22 -6.99 -12.17
N SER A 46 -0.94 -5.93 -11.82
CA SER A 46 -1.45 -4.96 -12.80
C SER A 46 -0.32 -4.24 -13.56
N GLU A 47 0.73 -3.83 -12.85
CA GLU A 47 1.89 -3.15 -13.44
C GLU A 47 2.66 -4.06 -14.41
N ILE A 48 2.81 -5.36 -14.10
CA ILE A 48 3.43 -6.34 -15.01
C ILE A 48 2.67 -6.37 -16.35
N TYR A 49 1.34 -6.47 -16.31
CA TYR A 49 0.53 -6.43 -17.53
C TYR A 49 0.67 -5.08 -18.27
N GLY A 50 0.73 -3.98 -17.52
CA GLY A 50 0.97 -2.65 -18.10
C GLY A 50 2.31 -2.56 -18.82
N ILE A 51 3.38 -3.10 -18.25
CA ILE A 51 4.70 -3.13 -18.89
C ILE A 51 4.63 -3.91 -20.21
N TYR A 52 4.01 -5.09 -20.23
CA TYR A 52 3.86 -5.87 -21.47
C TYR A 52 3.07 -5.11 -22.54
N THR A 53 1.99 -4.43 -22.16
CA THR A 53 1.21 -3.62 -23.10
C THR A 53 2.00 -2.42 -23.60
N CYS A 54 2.75 -1.73 -22.75
CA CYS A 54 3.64 -0.64 -23.19
C CYS A 54 4.70 -1.13 -24.18
N LEU A 55 5.33 -2.27 -23.93
CA LEU A 55 6.30 -2.88 -24.85
C LEU A 55 5.66 -3.25 -26.19
N SER A 56 4.43 -3.76 -26.17
CA SER A 56 3.66 -4.03 -27.39
C SER A 56 3.34 -2.75 -28.15
N LEU A 57 2.94 -1.69 -27.44
CA LEU A 57 2.59 -0.41 -28.03
C LEU A 57 3.80 0.26 -28.69
N VAL A 58 4.99 0.17 -28.09
CA VAL A 58 6.24 0.66 -28.70
C VAL A 58 6.53 -0.04 -30.04
N LYS A 59 6.29 -1.35 -30.12
CA LYS A 59 6.42 -2.10 -31.38
C LYS A 59 5.37 -1.65 -32.40
N ASP A 60 4.14 -1.47 -31.96
CA ASP A 60 3.04 -1.01 -32.83
C ASP A 60 3.31 0.41 -33.37
N PHE A 61 3.96 1.29 -32.59
CA PHE A 61 4.43 2.59 -33.10
C PHE A 61 5.50 2.46 -34.19
N GLN A 62 6.41 1.50 -34.08
CA GLN A 62 7.43 1.25 -35.12
C GLN A 62 6.79 0.72 -36.40
N LEU A 63 5.82 -0.19 -36.28
CA LEU A 63 5.04 -0.70 -37.42
C LEU A 63 4.19 0.39 -38.08
N LEU A 64 3.66 1.32 -37.28
CA LEU A 64 2.89 2.45 -37.81
C LEU A 64 3.79 3.36 -38.63
N ALA A 65 5.00 3.64 -38.15
CA ALA A 65 5.96 4.46 -38.86
C ALA A 65 6.36 3.85 -40.21
N SER A 66 6.54 2.53 -40.29
CA SER A 66 6.82 1.85 -41.57
C SER A 66 5.60 1.84 -42.49
N ALA A 67 4.41 1.51 -41.98
CA ALA A 67 3.18 1.49 -42.79
C ALA A 67 2.87 2.85 -43.43
N ILE A 68 3.15 3.95 -42.72
CA ILE A 68 3.02 5.31 -43.26
C ILE A 68 4.01 5.56 -44.41
N GLN A 69 5.25 5.08 -44.30
CA GLN A 69 6.27 5.25 -45.33
C GLN A 69 5.94 4.42 -46.58
N ASP A 70 5.44 3.21 -46.39
CA ASP A 70 5.10 2.26 -47.45
C ASP A 70 3.73 2.54 -48.07
N GLY A 71 2.93 3.44 -47.47
CA GLY A 71 1.58 3.78 -47.93
C GLY A 71 0.56 2.66 -47.73
N GLU A 72 0.83 1.76 -46.78
CA GLU A 72 -0.06 0.65 -46.42
C GLU A 72 -1.26 1.12 -45.58
N ASP A 73 -2.36 0.38 -45.61
CA ASP A 73 -3.47 0.64 -44.68
C ASP A 73 -3.09 0.23 -43.26
N PHE A 74 -3.23 1.17 -42.32
CA PHE A 74 -2.91 1.00 -40.91
C PHE A 74 -4.13 1.19 -39.99
N SER A 75 -5.35 1.15 -40.54
CA SER A 75 -6.60 1.32 -39.79
C SER A 75 -6.74 0.31 -38.62
N ASP A 76 -6.46 -0.97 -38.87
CA ASP A 76 -6.48 -2.03 -37.86
C ASP A 76 -5.39 -1.84 -36.79
N LEU A 77 -4.21 -1.36 -37.20
CA LEU A 77 -3.11 -1.08 -36.29
C LEU A 77 -3.48 0.05 -35.31
N LEU A 78 -4.07 1.14 -35.82
CA LEU A 78 -4.56 2.23 -34.98
C LEU A 78 -5.67 1.78 -34.02
N SER A 79 -6.60 0.94 -34.49
CA SER A 79 -7.65 0.37 -33.64
C SER A 79 -7.06 -0.45 -32.48
N ARG A 80 -6.08 -1.31 -32.77
CA ARG A 80 -5.35 -2.08 -31.75
C ARG A 80 -4.62 -1.18 -30.76
N MET A 81 -3.93 -0.15 -31.23
CA MET A 81 -3.23 0.81 -30.38
C MET A 81 -4.18 1.57 -29.46
N ALA A 82 -5.36 1.94 -29.94
CA ALA A 82 -6.40 2.58 -29.12
C ALA A 82 -6.89 1.66 -27.99
N ILE A 83 -7.08 0.36 -28.28
CA ILE A 83 -7.45 -0.64 -27.28
C ILE A 83 -6.35 -0.79 -26.23
N GLN A 84 -5.08 -0.86 -26.65
CA GLN A 84 -3.93 -0.94 -25.74
C GLN A 84 -3.82 0.31 -24.85
N ALA A 85 -4.00 1.50 -25.41
CA ALA A 85 -3.97 2.75 -24.65
C ALA A 85 -5.08 2.80 -23.60
N LYS A 86 -6.30 2.37 -23.96
CA LYS A 86 -7.40 2.25 -23.00
C LYS A 86 -7.08 1.25 -21.88
N PHE A 87 -6.56 0.07 -22.24
CA PHE A 87 -6.17 -0.95 -21.28
C PHE A 87 -5.10 -0.45 -20.29
N LEU A 88 -4.14 0.36 -20.74
CA LEU A 88 -3.15 1.01 -19.87
C LEU A 88 -3.80 1.97 -18.87
N SER A 89 -4.82 2.73 -19.29
CA SER A 89 -5.58 3.60 -18.39
C SER A 89 -6.31 2.79 -17.31
N ASP A 90 -6.93 1.66 -17.70
CA ASP A 90 -7.63 0.78 -16.76
C ASP A 90 -6.63 0.16 -15.75
N ILE A 91 -5.46 -0.27 -16.22
CA ILE A 91 -4.38 -0.77 -15.36
C ILE A 91 -3.91 0.30 -14.37
N ALA A 92 -3.71 1.54 -14.81
CA ALA A 92 -3.25 2.62 -13.94
C ALA A 92 -4.24 2.88 -12.80
N PHE A 93 -5.54 2.85 -13.10
CA PHE A 93 -6.59 3.01 -12.10
C PHE A 93 -6.64 1.83 -11.11
N ASP A 94 -6.56 0.60 -11.62
CA ASP A 94 -6.58 -0.61 -10.78
C ASP A 94 -5.34 -0.71 -9.89
N SER A 95 -4.16 -0.37 -10.42
CA SER A 95 -2.90 -0.27 -9.67
C SER A 95 -3.00 0.77 -8.55
N LEU A 96 -3.55 1.96 -8.84
CA LEU A 96 -3.76 2.99 -7.82
C LEU A 96 -4.72 2.52 -6.73
N ARG A 97 -5.81 1.85 -7.09
CA ARG A 97 -6.78 1.30 -6.13
C ARG A 97 -6.14 0.21 -5.25
N ALA A 98 -5.34 -0.68 -5.84
CA ALA A 98 -4.63 -1.73 -5.13
C ALA A 98 -3.56 -1.16 -4.18
N SER A 99 -2.81 -0.15 -4.64
CA SER A 99 -1.85 0.60 -3.83
C SER A 99 -2.51 1.34 -2.67
N ALA A 100 -3.65 2.00 -2.89
CA ALA A 100 -4.43 2.62 -1.83
C ALA A 100 -4.88 1.58 -0.79
N MET A 101 -5.36 0.41 -1.23
CA MET A 101 -5.69 -0.69 -0.32
C MET A 101 -4.47 -1.13 0.50
N ALA A 102 -3.29 -1.22 -0.13
CA ALA A 102 -2.05 -1.55 0.56
C ALA A 102 -1.73 -0.53 1.66
N THR A 103 -1.75 0.76 1.32
CA THR A 103 -1.53 1.86 2.26
C THR A 103 -2.51 1.81 3.43
N THR A 104 -3.80 1.55 3.20
CA THR A 104 -4.77 1.43 4.31
C THR A 104 -4.45 0.27 5.26
N GLY A 105 -3.95 -0.84 4.74
CA GLY A 105 -3.48 -1.97 5.55
C GLY A 105 -2.26 -1.59 6.40
N SER A 106 -1.27 -0.94 5.79
CA SER A 106 -0.06 -0.46 6.49
C SER A 106 -0.40 0.54 7.59
N VAL A 107 -1.18 1.57 7.27
CA VAL A 107 -1.64 2.60 8.21
C VAL A 107 -2.41 1.96 9.37
N SER A 108 -3.30 1.00 9.08
CA SER A 108 -4.02 0.29 10.14
C SER A 108 -3.06 -0.48 11.05
N ALA A 109 -2.07 -1.18 10.51
CA ALA A 109 -1.07 -1.90 11.31
C ALA A 109 -0.26 -0.93 12.19
N GLU A 110 0.21 0.17 11.63
CA GLU A 110 0.96 1.21 12.34
C GLU A 110 0.14 1.83 13.48
N ARG A 111 -1.15 2.11 13.26
CA ARG A 111 -2.04 2.63 14.31
C ARG A 111 -2.17 1.66 15.48
N HIS A 112 -2.36 0.37 15.20
CA HIS A 112 -2.44 -0.64 16.25
C HIS A 112 -1.12 -0.74 17.03
N LEU A 113 0.02 -0.68 16.34
CA LEU A 113 1.34 -0.70 16.96
C LEU A 113 1.56 0.48 17.91
N HIS A 114 1.25 1.71 17.46
CA HIS A 114 1.42 2.92 18.27
C HIS A 114 0.46 2.97 19.47
N LEU A 115 -0.77 2.45 19.33
CA LEU A 115 -1.78 2.46 20.40
C LEU A 115 -1.62 1.30 21.41
N ARG A 116 -0.77 0.30 21.11
CA ARG A 116 -0.54 -0.88 21.96
C ARG A 116 -0.08 -0.49 23.38
N GLY A 117 0.95 0.36 23.47
CA GLY A 117 1.53 0.81 24.74
C GLY A 117 0.87 2.05 25.35
N TRP A 118 -0.07 2.67 24.65
CA TRP A 118 -0.63 3.96 25.05
C TRP A 118 -1.65 3.79 26.18
N ARG A 119 -1.48 4.49 27.32
CA ARG A 119 -2.36 4.36 28.49
C ARG A 119 -3.52 5.35 28.41
N VAL A 120 -4.44 5.08 27.49
CA VAL A 120 -5.63 5.92 27.21
C VAL A 120 -6.87 5.05 27.22
N ASP A 121 -8.00 5.66 27.56
CA ASP A 121 -9.29 4.99 27.53
C ASP A 121 -9.55 4.30 26.18
N SER A 122 -10.15 3.11 26.26
CA SER A 122 -10.40 2.25 25.10
C SER A 122 -11.29 2.93 24.06
N ALA A 123 -12.23 3.80 24.47
CA ALA A 123 -13.06 4.53 23.52
C ALA A 123 -12.26 5.53 22.69
N GLN A 124 -11.28 6.22 23.29
CA GLN A 124 -10.41 7.15 22.59
C GLN A 124 -9.43 6.43 21.65
N LYS A 125 -8.94 5.24 22.04
CA LYS A 125 -8.14 4.40 21.13
C LYS A 125 -8.95 3.96 19.91
N ASN A 126 -10.19 3.53 20.12
CA ASN A 126 -11.08 3.13 19.02
C ASN A 126 -11.39 4.31 18.10
N LEU A 127 -11.60 5.52 18.66
CA LEU A 127 -11.76 6.73 17.86
C LEU A 127 -10.57 6.96 16.92
N LEU A 128 -9.34 6.88 17.45
CA LEU A 128 -8.11 7.07 16.66
C LEU A 128 -7.89 6.00 15.60
N LEU A 129 -8.35 4.77 15.84
CA LEU A 129 -8.27 3.69 14.85
C LEU A 129 -9.19 3.96 13.64
N CYS A 130 -10.32 4.62 13.86
CA CYS A 130 -11.35 4.87 12.84
C CYS A 130 -11.13 6.16 12.03
N VAL A 131 -10.13 6.98 12.33
CA VAL A 131 -9.89 8.26 11.66
C VAL A 131 -9.56 8.03 10.17
N PRO A 132 -10.20 8.72 9.21
CA PRO A 132 -9.78 8.65 7.81
C PRO A 132 -8.32 9.08 7.65
N PHE A 133 -7.57 8.38 6.81
CA PHE A 133 -6.17 8.76 6.54
C PHE A 133 -6.12 9.80 5.43
N GLY A 134 -5.57 10.97 5.72
CA GLY A 134 -5.39 12.10 4.81
C GLY A 134 -4.01 12.18 4.17
N GLY A 135 -3.09 11.26 4.52
CA GLY A 135 -1.76 11.15 3.88
C GLY A 135 -0.63 11.86 4.61
N SER A 136 -0.91 12.68 5.63
CA SER A 136 0.09 13.53 6.28
C SER A 136 0.50 13.03 7.66
N LYS A 137 -0.48 12.62 8.48
CA LYS A 137 -0.28 12.21 9.86
C LYS A 137 -1.03 10.89 10.10
N LEU A 138 -0.45 10.00 10.91
CA LEU A 138 -1.06 8.70 11.18
C LEU A 138 -2.48 8.79 11.79
N PHE A 139 -2.72 9.84 12.58
CA PHE A 139 -3.97 10.07 13.30
C PHE A 139 -4.60 11.44 12.98
N GLU A 140 -4.10 12.14 11.96
CA GLU A 140 -4.51 13.51 11.60
C GLU A 140 -4.61 14.44 12.83
N ASP A 141 -5.55 15.38 12.84
CA ASP A 141 -5.71 16.35 13.92
C ASP A 141 -6.49 15.77 15.12
N GLU A 142 -7.12 14.61 14.96
CA GLU A 142 -7.85 13.89 16.01
C GLU A 142 -6.95 13.52 17.19
N LEU A 143 -5.67 13.21 16.94
CA LEU A 143 -4.73 12.96 18.03
C LEU A 143 -4.56 14.19 18.93
N GLU A 144 -4.41 15.38 18.35
CA GLU A 144 -4.28 16.62 19.13
C GLU A 144 -5.53 16.90 19.96
N GLN A 145 -6.71 16.59 19.41
CA GLN A 145 -7.98 16.71 20.14
C GLN A 145 -8.08 15.74 21.32
N VAL A 146 -7.68 14.48 21.13
CA VAL A 146 -7.67 13.47 22.20
C VAL A 146 -6.67 13.87 23.29
N LEU A 147 -5.48 14.33 22.90
CA LEU A 147 -4.46 14.83 23.82
C LEU A 147 -4.98 16.03 24.63
N LYS A 148 -5.56 17.06 23.98
CA LYS A 148 -6.15 18.23 24.66
C LYS A 148 -7.24 17.85 25.67
N LYS A 149 -8.06 16.85 25.37
CA LYS A 149 -9.10 16.33 26.28
C LYS A 149 -8.51 15.54 27.45
N SER A 150 -7.44 14.79 27.20
CA SER A 150 -6.82 13.88 28.18
C SER A 150 -5.89 14.57 29.19
N PHE A 151 -5.15 15.61 28.77
CA PHE A 151 -4.25 16.38 29.65
C PHE A 151 -4.95 17.20 30.75
N LYS A 152 -6.28 17.19 30.80
CA LYS A 152 -7.05 17.65 31.97
C LYS A 152 -7.00 16.66 33.16
N SER A 153 -6.34 15.51 33.01
CA SER A 153 -6.23 14.48 34.05
C SER A 153 -4.79 13.93 34.19
N PRO A 154 -4.27 13.66 35.41
CA PRO A 154 -2.83 13.75 35.69
C PRO A 154 -1.96 12.53 35.31
N LYS A 155 -2.41 11.58 34.48
CA LYS A 155 -1.78 10.25 34.37
C LYS A 155 -1.42 9.75 32.95
N HIS A 156 -1.32 10.62 31.95
CA HIS A 156 -1.14 10.17 30.57
C HIS A 156 0.32 10.21 30.07
N VAL A 157 0.86 9.02 29.75
CA VAL A 157 2.11 8.82 29.01
C VAL A 157 1.80 8.82 27.51
N GLN A 158 2.53 9.60 26.71
CA GLN A 158 2.31 9.74 25.27
C GLN A 158 2.80 8.50 24.48
N PRO A 159 2.28 8.23 23.28
CA PRO A 159 2.75 7.13 22.43
C PRO A 159 4.20 7.32 21.97
N PHE A 160 4.66 8.58 21.87
CA PHE A 160 5.96 8.97 21.30
C PHE A 160 7.07 9.18 22.34
N SER A 161 6.81 8.98 23.63
CA SER A 161 7.76 9.33 24.69
C SER A 161 8.69 8.19 25.13
N GLN A 162 8.71 7.04 24.43
CA GLN A 162 9.66 5.98 24.75
C GLN A 162 11.03 6.30 24.14
N LYS A 163 11.91 6.94 24.93
CA LYS A 163 13.34 6.95 24.62
C LYS A 163 13.84 5.49 24.61
N PRO A 164 14.70 5.10 23.66
CA PRO A 164 15.36 3.80 23.72
C PRO A 164 16.10 3.69 25.06
N LYS A 165 15.88 2.60 25.79
CA LYS A 165 16.72 2.24 26.92
C LYS A 165 18.08 1.88 26.35
N VAL A 166 19.05 2.80 26.51
CA VAL A 166 20.49 2.50 26.39
C VAL A 166 20.90 1.66 27.58
#